data_AF-A0A7V4LA21-F1
#
_entry.id   AF-A0A7V4LA21-F1
#
_cell.length_a   1.000
_cell.length_b   1.000
_cell.length_c   1.000
_cell.angle_alpha   90.00
_cell.angle_beta   90.00
_cell.angle_gamma   90.00
#
_symmetry.space_group_name_H-M   'P 1'
#
loop_
_entity.id
_entity.type
_entity.pdbx_description
1 polymer ?
#
loop_
_entity_poly.entity_id
_entity_poly.type
_entity_poly.pdbx_seq_one_letter_code
_entity_poly.pdbx_strand_id
1 'polypeptide(L)'
;MLSGETAVGRYPREAVAVMAQVVLQAEAAFDHHGYLERSRVTPCESITEAIAEATCSLAEDLCAQAIVTPTASGHTARRVARHRPEAPVVAVTADAAVQRQLALSW
;
A
#
# COMPACT_ATOMS: atom_id res chain seq x y z
N MET A 1 10.06 -7.40 -8.83
CA MET A 1 9.54 -8.40 -9.78
C MET A 1 10.62 -9.44 -10.00
N LEU A 2 10.27 -10.73 -10.02
CA LEU A 2 11.18 -11.82 -10.35
C LEU A 2 10.94 -12.25 -11.80
N SER A 3 12.00 -12.62 -12.51
CA SER A 3 11.99 -13.01 -13.92
C SER A 3 12.48 -14.45 -14.07
N GLY A 4 13.76 -14.63 -14.42
CA GLY A 4 14.37 -15.94 -14.66
C GLY A 4 14.41 -16.82 -13.40
N GLU A 5 14.45 -16.20 -12.23
CA GLU A 5 14.48 -16.85 -10.91
C GLU A 5 13.26 -17.76 -10.72
N THR A 6 12.08 -17.30 -11.13
CA THR A 6 10.81 -18.05 -11.01
C THR A 6 10.43 -18.79 -12.29
N ALA A 7 10.85 -18.31 -13.46
CA ALA A 7 10.45 -18.90 -14.75
C ALA A 7 11.25 -20.16 -15.13
N VAL A 8 12.57 -20.15 -14.90
CA VAL A 8 13.48 -21.25 -15.31
C VAL A 8 14.52 -21.59 -14.25
N GLY A 9 14.49 -20.93 -13.09
CA GLY A 9 15.43 -21.10 -12.00
C GLY A 9 15.30 -22.45 -11.29
N ARG A 10 16.38 -22.89 -10.64
CA ARG A 10 16.40 -24.13 -9.86
C ARG A 10 15.69 -24.02 -8.50
N TYR A 11 15.51 -22.80 -8.00
CA TYR A 11 14.98 -22.50 -6.65
C TYR A 11 13.88 -21.41 -6.69
N PRO A 12 12.79 -21.62 -7.45
CA PRO A 12 11.78 -20.58 -7.67
C PRO A 12 11.00 -20.22 -6.39
N ARG A 13 10.79 -21.18 -5.48
CA ARG A 13 10.07 -20.95 -4.21
C ARG A 13 10.93 -20.16 -3.23
N GLU A 14 12.20 -20.51 -3.14
CA GLU A 14 13.18 -19.85 -2.29
C GLU A 14 13.43 -18.42 -2.77
N ALA A 15 13.48 -18.18 -4.08
CA ALA A 15 13.61 -16.83 -4.63
C ALA A 15 12.46 -15.91 -4.17
N VAL A 16 11.21 -16.40 -4.22
CA VAL A 16 10.04 -15.65 -3.72
C VAL A 16 10.12 -15.46 -2.21
N ALA A 17 10.52 -16.49 -1.45
CA ALA A 17 10.64 -16.40 0.01
C ALA A 17 11.69 -15.37 0.44
N VAL A 18 12.86 -15.36 -0.21
CA VAL A 18 13.92 -14.39 0.06
C VAL A 18 13.46 -12.98 -0.32
N MET A 19 12.79 -12.80 -1.47
CA MET A 19 12.24 -11.50 -1.85
C MET A 19 11.24 -11.00 -0.79
N ALA A 20 10.34 -11.85 -0.30
CA ALA A 20 9.39 -11.49 0.76
C ALA A 20 10.12 -11.10 2.06
N GLN A 21 11.16 -11.83 2.46
CA GLN A 21 11.96 -11.50 3.65
C GLN A 21 12.67 -10.15 3.51
N VAL A 22 13.25 -9.86 2.35
CA VAL A 22 13.91 -8.57 2.07
C VAL A 22 12.91 -7.42 2.13
N VAL A 23 11.71 -7.60 1.54
CA VAL A 23 10.65 -6.58 1.57
C VAL A 23 10.22 -6.30 3.01
N LEU A 24 9.94 -7.34 3.81
CA LEU A 24 9.53 -7.17 5.21
C LEU A 24 10.60 -6.42 6.04
N GLN A 25 11.88 -6.71 5.82
CA GLN A 25 12.96 -6.00 6.51
C GLN A 25 13.11 -4.55 6.04
N ALA A 26 12.92 -4.29 4.75
CA ALA A 26 12.96 -2.94 4.21
C ALA A 26 11.77 -2.10 4.72
N GLU A 27 10.57 -2.68 4.77
CA GLU A 27 9.36 -2.04 5.29
C GLU A 27 9.48 -1.76 6.79
N ALA A 28 10.06 -2.65 7.58
CA ALA A 28 10.30 -2.41 9.01
C ALA A 28 11.24 -1.22 9.29
N ALA A 29 12.09 -0.85 8.33
CA ALA A 29 12.97 0.31 8.42
C ALA A 29 12.41 1.57 7.73
N PHE A 30 11.21 1.49 7.15
CA PHE A 30 10.61 2.60 6.42
C PHE A 30 10.02 3.64 7.37
N ASP A 31 10.40 4.90 7.20
CA ASP A 31 9.89 6.04 7.97
C ASP A 31 8.53 6.50 7.42
N HIS A 32 7.46 5.82 7.85
CA HIS A 32 6.07 6.12 7.47
C HIS A 32 5.67 7.55 7.87
N HIS A 33 5.94 7.94 9.11
CA HIS A 33 5.64 9.29 9.64
C HIS A 33 6.30 10.38 8.79
N GLY A 34 7.63 10.29 8.60
CA GLY A 34 8.34 11.29 7.80
C GLY A 34 7.92 11.28 6.33
N TYR A 35 7.51 10.13 5.78
CA TYR A 35 6.94 10.08 4.43
C TYR A 35 5.60 10.82 4.36
N LEU A 36 4.70 10.59 5.33
CA LEU A 36 3.41 11.24 5.40
C LEU A 36 3.58 12.76 5.55
N GLU A 37 4.42 13.23 6.46
CA GLU A 37 4.72 14.66 6.67
C GLU A 37 5.21 15.35 5.39
N ARG A 38 6.11 14.70 4.63
CA ARG A 38 6.57 15.23 3.33
C ARG A 38 5.45 15.31 2.30
N SER A 39 4.48 14.39 2.35
CA SER A 39 3.35 14.39 1.42
C SER A 39 2.43 15.60 1.63
N ARG A 40 2.28 16.08 2.87
CA ARG A 40 1.45 17.24 3.25
C ARG A 40 1.90 18.57 2.64
N VAL A 41 3.18 18.67 2.25
CA VAL A 41 3.73 19.88 1.62
C VAL A 41 3.16 20.09 0.21
N THR A 42 2.64 19.03 -0.41
CA THR A 42 2.03 19.11 -1.74
C THR A 42 0.54 19.42 -1.60
N PRO A 43 0.01 20.46 -2.25
CA PRO A 43 -1.42 20.74 -2.23
C PRO A 43 -2.23 19.54 -2.72
N CYS A 44 -3.31 19.23 -2.01
CA CYS A 44 -4.26 18.21 -2.44
C CYS A 44 -4.91 18.60 -3.77
N GLU A 45 -4.79 17.72 -4.77
CA GLU A 45 -5.33 17.95 -6.13
C GLU A 45 -6.83 17.63 -6.23
N SER A 46 -7.41 16.97 -5.22
CA SER A 46 -8.84 16.60 -5.20
C SER A 46 -9.37 16.39 -3.78
N ILE A 47 -10.70 16.39 -3.62
CA ILE A 47 -11.37 16.04 -2.36
C ILE A 47 -10.98 14.63 -1.90
N THR A 48 -10.90 13.68 -2.83
CA THR A 48 -10.50 12.30 -2.51
C THR A 48 -9.08 12.24 -1.96
N GLU A 49 -8.16 13.05 -2.49
CA GLU A 49 -6.79 13.15 -1.98
C GLU A 49 -6.77 13.71 -0.57
N ALA A 50 -7.50 14.81 -0.33
CA ALA A 50 -7.58 15.44 0.99
C ALA A 50 -8.15 14.49 2.05
N ILE A 51 -9.17 13.70 1.69
CA ILE A 51 -9.73 12.68 2.58
C ILE A 51 -8.72 11.56 2.83
N ALA A 52 -7.98 11.12 1.81
CA ALA A 52 -6.97 10.06 1.94
C ALA A 52 -5.83 10.48 2.88
N GLU A 53 -5.33 11.71 2.72
CA GLU A 53 -4.30 12.29 3.59
C GLU A 53 -4.78 12.38 5.05
N ALA A 54 -5.99 12.94 5.26
CA ALA A 54 -6.59 13.03 6.59
C ALA A 54 -6.82 11.64 7.22
N THR A 55 -7.22 10.66 6.42
CA THR A 55 -7.43 9.28 6.88
C THR A 55 -6.12 8.65 7.35
N CYS A 56 -5.01 8.82 6.62
CA CYS A 56 -3.72 8.28 7.01
C CYS A 56 -3.20 8.97 8.29
N SER A 57 -3.41 10.27 8.40
CA SER A 57 -3.06 11.06 9.59
C SER A 57 -3.80 10.57 10.83
N LEU A 58 -5.12 10.39 10.73
CA LEU A 58 -5.93 9.86 11.82
C LEU A 58 -5.56 8.42 12.17
N ALA A 59 -5.20 7.60 11.18
CA ALA A 59 -4.79 6.23 11.42
C ALA A 59 -3.47 6.17 12.20
N GLU A 60 -2.53 7.06 11.92
CA GLU A 60 -1.29 7.21 12.68
C GLU A 60 -1.55 7.72 14.11
N ASP A 61 -2.28 8.83 14.24
CA ASP A 61 -2.59 9.46 15.53
C ASP A 61 -3.31 8.51 16.50
N LEU A 62 -4.18 7.64 15.96
CA LEU A 62 -4.98 6.70 16.73
C LEU A 62 -4.36 5.30 16.82
N CYS A 63 -3.19 5.09 16.21
CA CYS A 63 -2.55 3.77 16.07
C CYS A 63 -3.54 2.71 15.56
N ALA A 64 -4.29 3.06 14.50
CA ALA A 64 -5.34 2.22 13.94
C ALA A 64 -4.77 0.90 13.42
N GLN A 65 -5.48 -0.20 13.67
CA GLN A 65 -5.03 -1.53 13.23
C GLN A 65 -5.19 -1.77 11.73
N ALA A 66 -6.06 -1.00 11.06
CA ALA A 66 -6.28 -1.08 9.62
C ALA A 66 -7.06 0.14 9.12
N ILE A 67 -6.93 0.43 7.82
CA ILE A 67 -7.76 1.38 7.08
C ILE A 67 -8.63 0.60 6.09
N VAL A 68 -9.95 0.66 6.23
CA VAL A 68 -10.87 -0.05 5.32
C VAL A 68 -11.37 0.90 4.24
N THR A 69 -11.18 0.56 2.97
CA THR A 69 -11.59 1.40 1.83
C THR A 69 -12.58 0.65 0.92
N PRO A 70 -13.90 0.80 1.13
CA PRO A 70 -14.89 0.38 0.15
C PRO A 70 -14.68 1.12 -1.18
N THR A 71 -14.55 0.40 -2.28
CA THR A 71 -14.20 1.00 -3.57
C THR A 71 -14.79 0.26 -4.77
N ALA A 72 -15.38 1.01 -5.70
CA ALA A 72 -15.92 0.46 -6.95
C ALA A 72 -14.86 0.30 -8.04
N SER A 73 -13.90 1.23 -8.13
CA SER A 73 -12.86 1.25 -9.18
C SER A 73 -11.42 1.08 -8.65
N GLY A 74 -11.25 1.01 -7.33
CA GLY A 74 -9.94 0.99 -6.68
C GLY A 74 -9.32 2.38 -6.46
N HIS A 75 -9.98 3.45 -6.92
CA HIS A 75 -9.43 4.81 -6.83
C HIS A 75 -9.12 5.22 -5.38
N THR A 76 -10.09 5.06 -4.47
CA THR A 76 -9.92 5.39 -3.04
C THR A 76 -8.79 4.59 -2.41
N ALA A 77 -8.73 3.27 -2.64
CA ALA A 77 -7.69 2.41 -2.10
C ALA A 77 -6.29 2.87 -2.55
N ARG A 78 -6.13 3.21 -3.84
CA ARG A 78 -4.86 3.72 -4.38
C ARG A 78 -4.48 5.09 -3.84
N ARG A 79 -5.46 5.95 -3.57
CA ARG A 79 -5.22 7.27 -2.96
C ARG A 79 -4.70 7.13 -1.53
N VAL A 80 -5.33 6.29 -0.72
CA VAL A 80 -4.85 5.99 0.64
C VAL A 80 -3.46 5.34 0.61
N ALA A 81 -3.28 4.30 -0.21
CA ALA A 81 -2.00 3.61 -0.37
C ALA A 81 -0.83 4.53 -0.77
N ARG A 82 -1.10 5.60 -1.54
CA ARG A 82 -0.10 6.57 -1.98
C ARG A 82 0.61 7.25 -0.81
N HIS A 83 -0.08 7.49 0.30
CA HIS A 83 0.48 8.14 1.49
C HIS A 83 1.31 7.20 2.37
N ARG A 84 1.42 5.92 1.99
CA ARG A 84 2.21 4.91 2.69
C ARG A 84 1.89 4.79 4.19
N PRO A 85 0.61 4.65 4.59
CA PRO A 85 0.28 4.47 6.00
C PRO A 85 0.95 3.22 6.56
N GLU A 86 1.31 3.26 7.85
CA GLU A 86 1.79 2.07 8.57
C GLU A 86 0.65 1.05 8.76
N ALA A 87 -0.58 1.56 8.99
CA ALA A 87 -1.77 0.72 9.08
C ALA A 87 -2.09 0.05 7.73
N PRO A 88 -2.37 -1.27 7.71
CA PRO A 88 -2.68 -1.98 6.48
C PRO A 88 -3.97 -1.47 5.83
N VAL A 89 -3.95 -1.34 4.49
CA VAL A 89 -5.11 -0.89 3.70
C VAL A 89 -5.92 -2.09 3.22
N VAL A 90 -7.15 -2.21 3.72
CA VAL A 90 -8.10 -3.27 3.36
C VAL A 90 -9.08 -2.72 2.32
N ALA A 91 -8.79 -2.94 1.05
CA ALA A 91 -9.70 -2.55 -0.03
C ALA A 91 -10.85 -3.56 -0.20
N VAL A 92 -12.08 -3.06 -0.10
CA VAL A 92 -13.30 -3.88 -0.24
C VAL A 92 -13.99 -3.53 -1.56
N THR A 93 -14.13 -4.50 -2.45
CA THR A 93 -14.76 -4.31 -3.75
C THR A 93 -15.56 -5.55 -4.16
N ALA A 94 -16.63 -5.35 -4.93
CA ALA A 94 -17.42 -6.44 -5.51
C ALA A 94 -16.88 -6.88 -6.89
N ASP A 95 -15.94 -6.14 -7.48
CA ASP A 95 -15.37 -6.44 -8.79
C ASP A 95 -14.02 -7.16 -8.67
N ALA A 96 -14.00 -8.42 -9.12
CA ALA A 96 -12.80 -9.25 -9.11
C ALA A 96 -11.67 -8.70 -10.00
N ALA A 97 -11.99 -7.94 -11.06
CA ALA A 97 -10.99 -7.27 -11.89
C ALA A 97 -10.30 -6.15 -11.10
N VAL A 98 -11.06 -5.33 -10.37
CA VAL A 98 -10.53 -4.28 -9.50
C VAL A 98 -9.68 -4.88 -8.38
N GLN A 99 -10.14 -5.97 -7.74
CA GLN A 99 -9.36 -6.69 -6.74
C GLN A 99 -7.99 -7.12 -7.29
N ARG A 100 -7.93 -7.75 -8.47
CA ARG A 100 -6.67 -8.18 -9.08
C ARG A 100 -5.76 -7.02 -9.46
N GLN A 101 -6.32 -5.90 -9.92
CA GLN A 101 -5.52 -4.70 -10.21
C GLN A 101 -4.91 -4.10 -8.95
N LEU A 102 -5.63 -4.14 -7.83
CA LEU A 102 -5.13 -3.64 -6.54
C LEU A 102 -4.01 -4.51 -5.95
N ALA A 103 -3.84 -5.76 -6.39
CA ALA A 103 -2.71 -6.60 -5.96
C ALA A 103 -1.34 -6.07 -6.40
N LEU A 104 -1.30 -5.09 -7.31
CA LEU A 104 -0.09 -4.36 -7.72
C LEU A 104 0.06 -3.01 -6.99
N SER A 105 -0.91 -2.65 -6.16
CA SER A 105 -0.82 -1.49 -5.29
C SER A 105 -0.12 -1.93 -4.00
N TRP A 106 0.88 -1.16 -3.59
CA TRP A 106 1.51 -1.32 -2.28
C TRP A 106 0.53 -0.87 -1.20
#